data_AF-A0AAP0CP71-F1
#
_entry.id   AF-A0AAP0CP71-F1
#
_cell.length_a   1.000
_cell.length_b   1.000
_cell.length_c   1.000
_cell.angle_alpha   90.00
_cell.angle_beta   90.00
_cell.angle_gamma   90.00
#
_symmetry.space_group_name_H-M   'P 1'
#
loop_
_entity.id
_entity.type
_entity.pdbx_description
1 polymer ?
#
loop_
_entity_poly.entity_id
_entity_poly.type
_entity_poly.pdbx_seq_one_letter_code
_entity_poly.pdbx_strand_id
1 'polypeptide(L)'
;MENNIVVVVVPFVAQGHLNQLLHLSRLLAAYNLPVHIAGTTTHNRQAKLRIQGWNHNSHTNIHFHEFETPQKQWALGPFNPVSISKDEDVDYKRHKSLEWLDKQAQDSVIYVAFGSTTSFSDEQIQELAIGLENSGQKFIWVLRDADKGDIFKGEGRNIELPKGFEERLGGKGLVVREWAPQLELLAHIATGGFMSHCGWNSSIESISMGVPIAAWPMHSEQPKTLR
;
A
#
# COMPACT_ATOMS: atom_id res chain seq x y z
N MET A 1 -28.46 -33.20 17.56
CA MET A 1 -28.14 -31.78 17.79
C MET A 1 -27.46 -31.30 16.53
N GLU A 2 -28.12 -30.44 15.74
CA GLU A 2 -27.51 -29.85 14.54
C GLU A 2 -26.43 -28.86 14.96
N ASN A 3 -25.21 -29.03 14.45
CA ASN A 3 -24.13 -28.07 14.66
C ASN A 3 -24.41 -26.83 13.81
N ASN A 4 -25.03 -25.81 14.42
CA ASN A 4 -25.18 -24.49 13.79
C ASN A 4 -23.82 -23.78 13.78
N ILE A 5 -23.16 -23.77 12.62
CA ILE A 5 -21.93 -23.02 12.40
C ILE A 5 -22.27 -21.54 12.24
N VAL A 6 -21.67 -20.68 13.06
CA VAL A 6 -21.81 -19.23 12.99
C VAL A 6 -20.46 -18.61 12.67
N VAL A 7 -20.43 -17.66 11.73
CA VAL A 7 -19.20 -16.93 11.39
C VAL A 7 -19.23 -15.56 12.03
N VAL A 8 -18.28 -15.30 12.93
CA VAL A 8 -18.08 -13.98 13.55
C VAL A 8 -16.86 -13.32 12.93
N VAL A 9 -17.07 -12.11 12.43
CA VAL A 9 -16.07 -11.30 11.74
C VAL A 9 -15.86 -10.00 12.50
N VAL A 10 -14.64 -9.77 12.97
CA VAL A 10 -14.23 -8.53 13.65
C VAL A 10 -13.27 -7.78 12.72
N PRO A 11 -13.71 -6.76 11.98
CA PRO A 11 -12.85 -5.99 11.11
C PRO A 11 -11.78 -5.26 11.93
N PHE A 12 -10.52 -5.46 11.55
CA PHE A 12 -9.43 -4.63 12.05
C PHE A 12 -9.65 -3.18 11.61
N VAL A 13 -9.34 -2.21 12.48
CA VAL A 13 -9.66 -0.78 12.31
C VAL A 13 -8.95 -0.15 11.09
N ALA A 14 -7.99 -0.86 10.50
CA ALA A 14 -7.46 -0.51 9.19
C ALA A 14 -8.54 -0.81 8.13
N GLN A 15 -9.28 0.24 7.72
CA GLN A 15 -10.47 0.19 6.88
C GLN A 15 -10.32 -0.60 5.56
N GLY A 16 -9.08 -0.92 5.17
CA GLY A 16 -8.65 -1.37 3.86
C GLY A 16 -9.35 -2.62 3.38
N HIS A 17 -9.57 -3.55 4.29
CA HIS A 17 -10.13 -4.84 3.94
C HIS A 17 -11.66 -4.84 3.94
N LEU A 18 -12.32 -3.71 4.21
CA LEU A 18 -13.77 -3.69 4.39
C LEU A 18 -14.52 -4.09 3.12
N ASN A 19 -14.00 -3.80 1.92
CA ASN A 19 -14.66 -4.25 0.68
C ASN A 19 -14.51 -5.76 0.46
N GLN A 20 -13.29 -6.31 0.60
CA GLN A 20 -13.07 -7.75 0.49
C GLN A 20 -13.85 -8.52 1.57
N LEU A 21 -13.92 -7.96 2.78
CA LEU A 21 -14.70 -8.49 3.89
C LEU A 21 -16.18 -8.62 3.53
N LEU A 22 -16.77 -7.56 2.98
CA LEU A 22 -18.17 -7.56 2.59
C LEU A 22 -18.45 -8.56 1.45
N HIS A 23 -17.52 -8.71 0.49
CA HIS A 23 -17.64 -9.74 -0.55
C HIS A 23 -17.59 -11.16 0.03
N LEU A 24 -16.68 -11.42 0.97
CA LEU A 24 -16.62 -12.70 1.68
C LEU A 24 -17.90 -12.94 2.49
N SER A 25 -18.39 -11.93 3.22
CA SER A 25 -19.64 -12.02 3.98
C SER A 25 -20.82 -12.36 3.08
N ARG A 26 -20.89 -11.79 1.87
CA ARG A 26 -21.91 -12.14 0.88
C ARG A 26 -21.80 -13.58 0.40
N LEU A 27 -20.57 -14.05 0.11
CA LEU A 27 -20.34 -15.42 -0.33
C LEU A 27 -20.80 -16.40 0.74
N LEU A 28 -20.40 -16.18 1.99
CA LEU A 28 -20.82 -17.00 3.13
C LEU A 28 -22.34 -16.97 3.34
N ALA A 29 -22.96 -15.79 3.27
CA ALA A 29 -24.41 -15.63 3.39
C ALA A 29 -25.17 -16.37 2.27
N ALA A 30 -24.62 -16.44 1.05
CA ALA A 30 -25.21 -17.18 -0.07
C ALA A 30 -25.22 -18.71 0.17
N TYR A 31 -24.34 -19.24 1.03
CA TYR A 31 -24.38 -20.62 1.51
C TYR A 31 -25.27 -20.80 2.75
N ASN A 32 -26.17 -19.83 3.02
CA ASN A 32 -27.07 -19.82 4.17
C ASN A 32 -26.35 -19.83 5.54
N LEU A 33 -25.08 -19.41 5.59
CA LEU A 33 -24.33 -19.26 6.83
C LEU A 33 -24.57 -17.87 7.43
N PRO A 34 -24.97 -17.76 8.71
CA PRO A 34 -25.12 -16.48 9.38
C PRO A 34 -23.75 -15.82 9.59
N VAL A 35 -23.64 -14.57 9.14
CA VAL A 35 -22.43 -13.75 9.25
C VAL A 35 -22.67 -12.59 10.19
N HIS A 36 -21.87 -12.50 11.24
CA HIS A 36 -21.96 -11.44 12.24
C HIS A 36 -20.76 -10.51 12.11
N ILE A 37 -20.99 -9.23 11.79
CA ILE A 37 -19.96 -8.18 11.68
C ILE A 37 -20.02 -7.31 12.94
N ALA A 38 -18.98 -7.35 13.78
CA ALA A 38 -18.92 -6.58 15.02
C ALA A 38 -17.91 -5.42 14.91
N GLY A 39 -18.36 -4.17 15.00
CA GLY A 39 -17.53 -2.99 14.70
C GLY A 39 -18.00 -1.72 15.42
N THR A 40 -17.19 -0.66 15.35
CA THR A 40 -17.62 0.66 15.85
C THR A 40 -18.77 1.21 15.02
N THR A 41 -19.57 2.14 15.58
CA THR A 41 -20.68 2.78 14.85
C THR A 41 -20.23 3.37 13.51
N THR A 42 -19.05 4.01 13.45
CA THR A 42 -18.49 4.56 12.20
C THR A 42 -18.18 3.47 11.18
N HIS A 43 -17.54 2.37 11.58
CA HIS A 43 -17.18 1.28 10.67
C HIS A 43 -18.42 0.53 10.17
N ASN A 44 -19.37 0.23 11.06
CA ASN A 44 -20.63 -0.40 10.69
C ASN A 44 -21.47 0.51 9.79
N ARG A 45 -21.49 1.83 10.03
CA ARG A 45 -22.14 2.79 9.13
C ARG A 45 -21.50 2.79 7.75
N GLN A 46 -20.17 2.83 7.67
CA GLN A 46 -19.46 2.73 6.39
C GLN A 46 -19.74 1.40 5.66
N ALA A 47 -19.80 0.28 6.39
CA ALA A 47 -20.13 -1.01 5.85
C ALA A 47 -21.56 -1.03 5.28
N LYS A 48 -22.55 -0.61 6.09
CA LYS A 48 -23.97 -0.52 5.70
C LYS A 48 -24.15 0.34 4.44
N LEU A 49 -23.50 1.51 4.35
CA LEU A 49 -23.58 2.38 3.17
C LEU A 49 -23.09 1.73 1.88
N ARG A 50 -22.08 0.85 1.94
CA ARG A 50 -21.56 0.14 0.76
C ARG A 50 -22.44 -1.01 0.29
N ILE A 51 -23.30 -1.51 1.17
CA ILE A 51 -24.21 -2.64 0.95
C ILE A 51 -25.57 -2.17 0.40
N GLN A 52 -25.91 -0.88 0.56
CA GLN A 52 -27.20 -0.32 0.12
C GLN A 52 -27.52 -0.52 -1.38
N GLY A 53 -26.52 -0.79 -2.22
CA GLY A 53 -26.71 -1.08 -3.65
C GLY A 53 -26.88 -2.56 -4.02
N TRP A 54 -26.92 -3.48 -3.05
CA TRP A 54 -26.99 -4.92 -3.29
C TRP A 54 -28.44 -5.43 -3.17
N ASN A 55 -28.76 -6.55 -3.82
CA ASN A 55 -30.11 -7.11 -3.84
C ASN A 55 -30.57 -7.51 -2.42
N HIS A 56 -31.78 -7.07 -2.02
CA HIS A 56 -32.35 -7.27 -0.68
C HIS A 56 -32.30 -8.73 -0.19
N ASN A 57 -32.47 -9.71 -1.08
CA ASN A 57 -32.44 -11.13 -0.74
C ASN A 57 -31.05 -11.68 -0.37
N SER A 58 -29.97 -10.91 -0.56
CA SER A 58 -28.58 -11.35 -0.31
C SER A 58 -28.00 -10.92 1.05
N HIS A 59 -28.76 -10.20 1.89
CA HIS A 59 -28.28 -9.64 3.17
C HIS A 59 -29.02 -10.12 4.40
N THR A 60 -30.08 -10.89 4.23
CA THR A 60 -30.94 -11.31 5.35
C THR A 60 -30.17 -12.11 6.41
N ASN A 61 -29.00 -12.67 6.04
CA ASN A 61 -28.12 -13.45 6.90
C ASN A 61 -26.82 -12.71 7.32
N ILE A 62 -26.74 -11.38 7.11
CA ILE A 62 -25.61 -10.55 7.57
C ILE A 62 -26.10 -9.62 8.69
N HIS A 63 -25.55 -9.81 9.89
CA HIS A 63 -25.94 -9.09 11.10
C HIS A 63 -24.83 -8.13 11.55
N PHE A 64 -25.18 -6.88 11.85
CA PHE A 64 -24.24 -5.88 12.35
C PHE A 64 -24.39 -5.71 13.86
N HIS A 65 -23.28 -5.78 14.58
CA HIS A 65 -23.19 -5.60 16.03
C HIS A 65 -22.32 -4.38 16.31
N GLU A 66 -22.89 -3.37 16.95
CA GLU A 66 -22.19 -2.14 17.29
C GLU A 66 -21.65 -2.24 18.71
N PHE A 67 -20.39 -1.87 18.91
CA PHE A 67 -19.85 -1.63 20.24
C PHE A 67 -19.55 -0.14 20.41
N GLU A 68 -19.87 0.36 21.59
CA GLU A 68 -19.61 1.75 21.95
C GLU A 68 -18.11 1.98 22.02
N THR A 69 -17.63 2.96 21.25
CA THR A 69 -16.31 3.56 21.45
C THR A 69 -16.48 4.83 22.27
N PRO A 70 -15.50 5.22 23.12
CA PRO A 70 -15.56 6.47 23.86
C PRO A 70 -15.95 7.63 22.94
N GLN A 71 -16.91 8.46 23.39
CA GLN A 71 -17.46 9.58 22.62
C GLN A 71 -16.38 10.61 22.20
N LYS A 72 -15.25 10.61 22.91
CA LYS A 72 -14.06 11.37 22.57
C LYS A 72 -13.15 10.55 21.67
N GLN A 73 -13.05 10.98 20.42
CA GLN A 73 -12.01 10.54 19.50
C GLN A 73 -10.93 11.62 19.47
N TRP A 74 -9.69 11.24 19.73
CA TRP A 74 -8.53 12.12 19.55
C TRP A 74 -7.82 11.69 18.28
N ALA A 75 -7.80 12.57 17.27
CA ALA A 75 -6.93 12.41 16.12
C ALA A 75 -5.51 12.81 16.56
N LEU A 76 -4.72 11.83 16.97
CA LEU A 76 -3.31 12.02 17.23
C LEU A 76 -2.56 11.58 15.98
N GLY A 77 -1.89 12.53 15.33
CA GLY A 77 -1.13 12.28 14.11
C GLY A 77 -0.82 13.57 13.33
N PRO A 78 0.00 13.49 12.27
CA PRO A 78 0.70 12.29 11.82
C PRO A 78 1.79 11.84 12.80
N PHE A 79 1.74 10.58 13.21
CA PHE A 79 2.85 9.95 13.92
C PHE A 79 3.84 9.45 12.88
N ASN A 80 4.74 10.33 12.44
CA ASN A 80 5.94 9.89 11.76
C ASN A 80 6.88 9.29 12.82
N PRO A 81 7.59 8.18 12.59
CA PRO A 81 8.76 7.84 13.40
C PRO A 81 9.80 8.98 13.31
N VAL A 82 9.63 10.02 14.12
CA VAL A 82 10.56 11.14 14.20
C VAL A 82 11.68 10.76 15.16
N SER A 83 12.59 9.96 14.65
CA SER A 83 14.02 10.08 14.96
C SER A 83 14.78 9.35 13.87
N ILE A 84 15.30 10.09 12.89
CA ILE A 84 16.54 9.66 12.22
C ILE A 84 17.64 9.94 13.24
N SER A 85 17.68 9.16 14.32
CA SER A 85 18.85 9.13 15.18
C SER A 85 19.94 8.53 14.32
N LYS A 86 20.91 9.36 13.93
CA LYS A 86 22.22 8.84 13.58
C LYS A 86 22.72 8.18 14.86
N ASP A 87 22.53 6.88 15.00
CA ASP A 87 23.31 6.13 15.98
C ASP A 87 24.77 6.33 15.56
N GLU A 88 25.48 7.18 16.27
CA GLU A 88 26.86 7.59 15.98
C GLU A 88 27.86 6.41 16.11
N ASP A 89 27.38 5.22 16.48
CA ASP A 89 28.18 4.04 16.86
C ASP A 89 28.07 2.84 15.90
N VAL A 90 27.38 2.96 14.76
CA VAL A 90 27.33 1.89 13.74
C VAL A 90 27.77 2.45 12.39
N ASP A 91 28.76 1.81 11.75
CA ASP A 91 29.20 2.09 10.37
C ASP A 91 28.07 1.75 9.37
N TYR A 92 27.01 2.56 9.38
CA TYR A 92 25.94 2.50 8.39
C TYR A 92 26.49 3.04 7.09
N LYS A 93 26.99 2.13 6.25
CA LYS A 93 27.26 2.44 4.86
C LYS A 93 26.00 3.03 4.23
N ARG A 94 26.07 4.30 3.84
CA ARG A 94 24.95 5.06 3.27
C ARG A 94 24.38 4.30 2.07
N HIS A 95 23.04 4.29 1.96
CA HIS A 95 22.38 3.54 0.90
C HIS A 95 22.73 4.13 -0.48
N LYS A 96 23.08 3.27 -1.46
CA LYS A 96 23.50 3.69 -2.82
C LYS A 96 22.50 4.61 -3.51
N SER A 97 21.20 4.45 -3.22
CA SER A 97 20.14 5.32 -3.75
C SER A 97 20.27 6.77 -3.27
N LEU A 98 20.73 6.99 -2.04
CA LEU A 98 20.97 8.34 -1.51
C LEU A 98 22.20 8.96 -2.17
N GLU A 99 23.27 8.18 -2.36
CA GLU A 99 24.46 8.64 -3.11
C GLU A 99 24.15 8.99 -4.57
N TRP A 100 23.17 8.30 -5.18
CA TRP A 100 22.68 8.65 -6.50
C TRP A 100 21.84 9.92 -6.50
N LEU A 101 21.00 10.13 -5.48
CA LEU A 101 20.19 11.35 -5.31
C LEU A 101 21.04 12.60 -5.08
N ASP A 102 22.16 12.49 -4.37
CA ASP A 102 23.10 13.60 -4.12
C ASP A 102 23.59 14.28 -5.41
N LYS A 103 23.58 13.54 -6.53
CA LYS A 103 24.07 13.98 -7.84
C LYS A 103 22.98 14.62 -8.70
N GLN A 104 21.74 14.68 -8.22
CA GLN A 104 20.60 15.16 -8.97
C GLN A 104 20.26 16.60 -8.57
N ALA A 105 19.58 17.33 -9.48
CA ALA A 105 19.09 18.66 -9.17
C ALA A 105 17.93 18.57 -8.17
N GLN A 106 17.66 19.67 -7.48
CA GLN A 106 16.51 19.79 -6.59
C GLN A 106 15.21 19.49 -7.34
N ASP A 107 14.27 18.80 -6.68
CA ASP A 107 12.92 18.49 -7.18
C ASP A 107 12.90 17.84 -8.58
N SER A 108 13.94 17.10 -8.95
CA SER A 108 14.14 16.57 -10.30
C SER A 108 13.92 15.06 -10.43
N VAL A 109 13.67 14.35 -9.33
CA VAL A 109 13.55 12.89 -9.28
C VAL A 109 12.15 12.46 -8.83
N ILE A 110 11.56 11.51 -9.55
CA ILE A 110 10.37 10.79 -9.11
C ILE A 110 10.77 9.52 -8.36
N TYR A 111 10.36 9.41 -7.10
CA TYR A 111 10.43 8.17 -6.35
C TYR A 111 9.21 7.29 -6.68
N VAL A 112 9.42 6.01 -6.99
CA VAL A 112 8.35 5.07 -7.38
C VAL A 112 8.42 3.86 -6.45
N ALA A 113 7.40 3.67 -5.61
CA ALA A 113 7.32 2.52 -4.71
C ALA A 113 5.87 2.17 -4.33
N PHE A 114 5.57 0.87 -4.34
CA PHE A 114 4.21 0.35 -4.11
C PHE A 114 4.08 -0.49 -2.84
N GLY A 115 5.04 -0.37 -1.92
CA GLY A 115 5.05 -1.15 -0.67
C GLY A 115 5.42 -2.62 -0.89
N SER A 116 5.41 -3.40 0.20
CA SER A 116 5.78 -4.82 0.17
C SER A 116 4.61 -5.78 -0.11
N THR A 117 3.37 -5.30 -0.01
CA THR A 117 2.16 -6.13 -0.12
C THR A 117 1.47 -6.01 -1.47
N THR A 118 2.04 -5.23 -2.39
CA THR A 118 1.50 -5.03 -3.73
C THR A 118 2.24 -5.93 -4.71
N SER A 119 1.50 -6.72 -5.47
CA SER A 119 2.03 -7.51 -6.58
C SER A 119 1.56 -6.92 -7.92
N PHE A 120 2.46 -6.90 -8.89
CA PHE A 120 2.17 -6.51 -10.27
C PHE A 120 2.23 -7.74 -11.18
N SER A 121 1.43 -7.75 -12.25
CA SER A 121 1.65 -8.67 -13.36
C SER A 121 2.90 -8.26 -14.15
N ASP A 122 3.52 -9.21 -14.87
CA ASP A 122 4.69 -8.90 -15.70
C ASP A 122 4.35 -7.85 -16.77
N GLU A 123 3.13 -7.88 -17.30
CA GLU A 123 2.63 -6.88 -18.26
C GLU A 123 2.57 -5.48 -17.62
N GLN A 124 2.07 -5.35 -16.39
CA GLN A 124 2.06 -4.06 -15.68
C GLN A 124 3.48 -3.54 -15.41
N ILE A 125 4.42 -4.44 -15.08
CA ILE A 125 5.83 -4.09 -14.86
C ILE A 125 6.47 -3.62 -16.17
N GLN A 126 6.18 -4.30 -17.29
CA GLN A 126 6.66 -3.91 -18.61
C GLN A 126 6.14 -2.52 -19.01
N GLU A 127 4.84 -2.28 -18.89
CA GLU A 127 4.24 -0.98 -19.21
C GLU A 127 4.77 0.14 -18.32
N LEU A 128 4.95 -0.12 -17.02
CA LEU A 128 5.55 0.86 -16.12
C LEU A 128 7.02 1.15 -16.50
N ALA A 129 7.80 0.14 -16.84
CA ALA A 129 9.18 0.31 -17.31
C ALA A 129 9.22 1.16 -18.59
N ILE A 130 8.41 0.83 -19.59
CA ILE A 130 8.31 1.59 -20.85
C ILE A 130 7.88 3.04 -20.59
N GLY A 131 6.89 3.25 -19.72
CA GLY A 131 6.41 4.57 -19.33
C GLY A 131 7.50 5.41 -18.65
N LEU A 132 8.24 4.82 -17.72
CA LEU A 132 9.36 5.48 -17.03
C LEU A 132 10.49 5.84 -18.01
N GLU A 133 10.86 4.92 -18.90
CA GLU A 133 11.87 5.16 -19.94
C GLU A 133 11.46 6.32 -20.86
N ASN A 134 10.24 6.27 -21.40
CA ASN A 134 9.73 7.27 -22.35
C ASN A 134 9.45 8.63 -21.70
N SER A 135 9.23 8.69 -20.39
CA SER A 135 9.02 9.96 -19.67
C SER A 135 10.22 10.89 -19.76
N GLY A 136 11.42 10.34 -19.95
CA GLY A 136 12.69 11.08 -19.86
C GLY A 136 13.00 11.67 -18.49
N GLN A 137 12.12 11.45 -17.50
CA GLN A 137 12.29 11.93 -16.13
C GLN A 137 13.27 11.07 -15.36
N LYS A 138 13.94 11.68 -14.39
CA LYS A 138 14.80 10.92 -13.49
C LYS A 138 13.95 10.20 -12.45
N PHE A 139 14.30 8.96 -12.14
CA PHE A 139 13.50 8.20 -11.18
C PHE A 139 14.33 7.23 -10.33
N ILE A 140 13.81 6.91 -9.15
CA ILE A 140 14.19 5.73 -8.38
C ILE A 140 12.98 4.83 -8.33
N TRP A 141 13.10 3.62 -8.85
CA TRP A 141 12.02 2.63 -8.82
C TRP A 141 12.39 1.47 -7.91
N VAL A 142 11.65 1.36 -6.80
CA VAL A 142 11.73 0.22 -5.88
C VAL A 142 10.84 -0.89 -6.43
N LEU A 143 11.49 -1.89 -7.01
CA LEU A 143 10.86 -3.07 -7.60
C LEU A 143 11.16 -4.26 -6.71
N ARG A 144 10.35 -4.42 -5.66
CA ARG A 144 10.48 -5.56 -4.74
C ARG A 144 9.80 -6.77 -5.35
N ASP A 145 10.44 -7.93 -5.23
CA ASP A 145 9.78 -9.20 -5.47
C ASP A 145 8.61 -9.32 -4.49
N ALA A 146 7.40 -9.33 -5.03
CA ALA A 146 6.20 -9.59 -4.26
C ALA A 146 6.28 -11.06 -3.81
N ASP A 147 6.63 -11.23 -2.54
CA ASP A 147 6.84 -12.49 -1.84
C ASP A 147 8.02 -13.32 -2.39
N LYS A 148 9.04 -13.53 -1.53
CA LYS A 148 9.76 -14.81 -1.56
C LYS A 148 8.67 -15.87 -1.60
N GLY A 149 8.66 -16.66 -2.67
CA GLY A 149 7.56 -17.55 -3.03
C GLY A 149 7.11 -18.44 -1.88
N ASP A 150 5.93 -19.05 -2.05
CA ASP A 150 5.38 -20.13 -1.23
C ASP A 150 6.25 -20.47 -0.01
N ILE A 151 5.75 -20.22 1.20
CA ILE A 151 6.46 -20.55 2.46
C ILE A 151 6.91 -22.05 2.48
N PHE A 152 6.41 -22.86 1.55
CA PHE A 152 6.74 -24.27 1.30
C PHE A 152 7.64 -24.56 0.08
N LYS A 153 7.92 -23.61 -0.82
CA LYS A 153 8.77 -23.74 -2.02
C LYS A 153 9.55 -22.45 -2.25
N GLY A 154 10.71 -22.32 -1.61
CA GLY A 154 11.54 -21.10 -1.60
C GLY A 154 12.16 -20.65 -2.93
N GLU A 155 11.37 -20.51 -3.99
CA GLU A 155 11.77 -19.89 -5.26
C GLU A 155 11.08 -18.53 -5.37
N GLY A 156 11.86 -17.45 -5.27
CA GLY A 156 11.36 -16.09 -5.48
C GLY A 156 11.00 -15.87 -6.96
N ARG A 157 9.90 -15.15 -7.22
CA ARG A 157 9.56 -14.69 -8.58
C ARG A 157 10.64 -13.70 -9.02
N ASN A 158 11.48 -14.09 -9.98
CA ASN A 158 12.46 -13.18 -10.57
C ASN A 158 11.75 -12.25 -11.56
N ILE A 159 11.56 -10.98 -11.20
CA ILE A 159 10.91 -10.00 -12.07
C ILE A 159 11.85 -9.59 -13.21
N GLU A 160 11.49 -9.99 -14.44
CA GLU A 160 12.21 -9.62 -15.66
C GLU A 160 11.75 -8.26 -16.20
N LEU A 161 12.68 -7.31 -16.29
CA LEU A 161 12.47 -6.03 -16.97
C LEU A 161 12.69 -6.19 -18.48
N PRO A 162 12.16 -5.27 -19.32
CA PRO A 162 12.45 -5.28 -20.74
C PRO A 162 13.95 -5.39 -21.02
N LYS A 163 14.35 -6.29 -21.93
CA LYS A 163 15.76 -6.57 -22.22
C LYS A 163 16.51 -5.27 -22.51
N GLY A 164 17.60 -5.01 -21.80
CA GLY A 164 18.43 -3.82 -21.98
C GLY A 164 17.90 -2.55 -21.27
N PHE A 165 16.86 -2.65 -20.45
CA PHE A 165 16.20 -1.49 -19.84
C PHE A 165 17.17 -0.65 -19.01
N GLU A 166 17.87 -1.26 -18.04
CA GLU A 166 18.76 -0.53 -17.14
C GLU A 166 19.93 0.13 -17.89
N GLU A 167 20.44 -0.49 -18.95
CA GLU A 167 21.46 0.09 -19.83
C GLU A 167 20.92 1.30 -20.61
N ARG A 168 19.69 1.22 -21.13
CA ARG A 168 19.06 2.32 -21.88
C ARG A 168 18.75 3.53 -21.01
N LEU A 169 18.56 3.36 -19.69
CA LEU A 169 18.35 4.50 -18.79
C LEU A 169 19.53 5.47 -18.78
N GLY A 170 20.75 5.04 -19.11
CA GLY A 170 21.92 5.92 -19.22
C GLY A 170 22.17 6.75 -17.95
N GLY A 171 21.88 6.18 -16.77
CA GLY A 171 22.00 6.85 -15.47
C GLY A 171 20.86 7.81 -15.09
N LYS A 172 19.81 7.94 -15.92
CA LYS A 172 18.60 8.73 -15.58
C LYS A 172 17.70 8.04 -14.58
N GLY A 173 17.70 6.72 -14.52
CA GLY A 173 16.91 5.95 -13.56
C GLY A 173 17.77 4.99 -12.76
N LEU A 174 17.31 4.69 -11.54
CA LEU A 174 17.90 3.69 -10.66
C LEU A 174 16.82 2.68 -10.24
N VAL A 175 17.02 1.41 -10.56
CA VAL A 175 16.16 0.32 -10.08
C VAL A 175 16.74 -0.24 -8.79
N VAL A 176 15.92 -0.32 -7.74
CA VAL A 176 16.28 -0.87 -6.44
C VAL A 176 15.44 -2.12 -6.19
N ARG A 177 16.08 -3.29 -6.24
CA ARG A 177 15.41 -4.59 -6.07
C ARG A 177 15.29 -5.04 -4.61
N GLU A 178 16.10 -4.45 -3.74
CA GLU A 178 16.14 -4.79 -2.32
C GLU A 178 15.34 -3.79 -1.47
N TRP A 179 15.68 -3.70 -0.18
CA TRP A 179 15.16 -2.67 0.71
C TRP A 179 15.64 -1.27 0.26
N ALA A 180 14.86 -0.24 0.61
CA ALA A 180 15.18 1.15 0.32
C ALA A 180 14.78 2.03 1.52
N PRO A 181 15.58 3.04 1.90
CA PRO A 181 15.29 3.92 3.03
C PRO A 181 14.22 4.95 2.65
N GLN A 182 12.96 4.53 2.55
CA GLN A 182 11.85 5.35 2.01
C GLN A 182 11.76 6.74 2.65
N LEU A 183 11.84 6.83 3.97
CA LEU A 183 11.77 8.11 4.68
C LEU A 183 12.90 9.05 4.27
N GLU A 184 14.13 8.55 4.14
CA GLU A 184 15.29 9.35 3.71
C GLU A 184 15.20 9.72 2.22
N LEU A 185 14.67 8.84 1.37
CA LEU A 185 14.43 9.14 -0.04
C LEU A 185 13.38 10.24 -0.21
N LEU A 186 12.29 10.20 0.56
CA LEU A 186 11.25 11.23 0.55
C LEU A 186 11.76 12.55 1.14
N ALA A 187 12.63 12.51 2.14
CA ALA A 187 13.20 13.71 2.76
C ALA A 187 14.33 14.37 1.93
N HIS A 188 14.81 13.71 0.88
CA HIS A 188 15.94 14.20 0.09
C HIS A 188 15.51 15.33 -0.86
N ILE A 189 16.28 16.42 -0.91
CA ILE A 189 15.98 17.64 -1.70
C ILE A 189 15.79 17.40 -3.20
N ALA A 190 16.35 16.33 -3.74
CA ALA A 190 16.22 15.98 -5.16
C ALA A 190 14.89 15.32 -5.50
N THR A 191 14.15 14.82 -4.51
CA THR A 191 12.88 14.11 -4.69
C THR A 191 11.75 15.11 -4.89
N GLY A 192 11.29 15.24 -6.13
CA GLY A 192 10.22 16.16 -6.53
C GLY A 192 8.82 15.53 -6.60
N GLY A 193 8.72 14.20 -6.51
CA GLY A 193 7.43 13.52 -6.55
C GLY A 193 7.51 12.06 -6.14
N PHE A 194 6.37 11.50 -5.73
CA PHE A 194 6.25 10.13 -5.27
C PHE A 194 5.10 9.40 -5.98
N MET A 195 5.42 8.42 -6.83
CA MET A 195 4.42 7.50 -7.35
C MET A 195 4.20 6.36 -6.34
N SER A 196 2.97 6.26 -5.84
CA SER A 196 2.65 5.39 -4.71
C SER A 196 1.33 4.66 -4.86
N HIS A 197 1.31 3.44 -4.30
CA HIS A 197 0.08 2.72 -3.99
C HIS A 197 -0.84 3.46 -2.99
N CYS A 198 -0.40 4.52 -2.32
CA CYS A 198 -1.19 5.31 -1.37
C CYS A 198 -1.63 4.54 -0.11
N GLY A 199 -0.78 3.61 0.35
CA GLY A 199 -0.89 3.07 1.71
C GLY A 199 -0.71 4.17 2.76
N TRP A 200 -1.46 4.11 3.86
CA TRP A 200 -1.55 5.18 4.86
C TRP A 200 -0.18 5.67 5.36
N ASN A 201 0.72 4.75 5.73
CA ASN A 201 2.07 5.11 6.20
C ASN A 201 2.86 5.90 5.14
N SER A 202 2.94 5.36 3.92
CA SER A 202 3.60 6.02 2.79
C SER A 202 2.99 7.39 2.46
N SER A 203 1.66 7.51 2.53
CA SER A 203 0.98 8.79 2.32
C SER A 203 1.34 9.81 3.40
N ILE A 204 1.34 9.41 4.67
CA ILE A 204 1.72 10.28 5.79
C ILE A 204 3.20 10.70 5.70
N GLU A 205 4.11 9.79 5.37
CA GLU A 205 5.53 10.11 5.17
C GLU A 205 5.71 11.14 4.05
N SER A 206 5.06 10.95 2.90
CA SER A 206 5.13 11.89 1.77
C SER A 206 4.57 13.26 2.12
N ILE A 207 3.41 13.32 2.78
CA ILE A 207 2.79 14.57 3.24
C ILE A 207 3.70 15.27 4.24
N SER A 208 4.30 14.53 5.18
CA SER A 208 5.21 15.09 6.18
C SER A 208 6.48 15.67 5.56
N MET A 209 6.93 15.15 4.42
CA MET A 209 8.10 15.63 3.68
C MET A 209 7.74 16.66 2.59
N GLY A 210 6.46 16.98 2.39
CA GLY A 210 6.03 17.94 1.37
C GLY A 210 6.17 17.42 -0.08
N VAL A 211 6.27 16.11 -0.28
CA VAL A 211 6.44 15.51 -1.61
C VAL A 211 5.06 15.20 -2.21
N PRO A 212 4.73 15.70 -3.42
CA PRO A 212 3.45 15.43 -4.08
C PRO A 212 3.35 13.97 -4.54
N ILE A 213 2.14 13.39 -4.44
CA ILE A 213 1.90 11.98 -4.76
C ILE A 213 1.24 11.83 -6.14
N ALA A 214 1.88 11.07 -7.03
CA ALA A 214 1.23 10.48 -8.20
C ALA A 214 0.56 9.17 -7.79
N ALA A 215 -0.75 9.24 -7.57
CA ALA A 215 -1.49 8.14 -6.98
C ALA A 215 -1.79 7.01 -7.97
N TRP A 216 -1.42 5.78 -7.60
CA TRP A 216 -1.81 4.57 -8.31
C TRP A 216 -2.29 3.52 -7.30
N PRO A 217 -3.54 3.64 -6.82
CA PRO A 217 -4.08 2.73 -5.83
C PRO A 217 -4.23 1.32 -6.41
N MET A 218 -3.82 0.31 -5.65
CA MET A 218 -3.78 -1.10 -6.05
C MET A 218 -4.75 -1.96 -5.22
N HIS A 219 -4.76 -1.82 -3.90
CA HIS A 219 -5.55 -2.65 -2.97
C HIS A 219 -6.07 -1.86 -1.76
N SER A 220 -7.04 -2.42 -1.05
CA SER A 220 -7.44 -1.97 0.29
C SER A 220 -7.99 -0.52 0.37
N GLU A 221 -7.49 0.33 1.29
CA GLU A 221 -8.00 1.71 1.50
C GLU A 221 -7.54 2.70 0.45
N GLN A 222 -6.60 2.30 -0.40
CA GLN A 222 -5.90 3.18 -1.31
C GLN A 222 -6.83 3.98 -2.23
N PRO A 223 -7.96 3.42 -2.73
CA PRO A 223 -8.94 4.21 -3.49
C PRO A 223 -9.70 5.27 -2.68
N LYS A 224 -9.74 5.17 -1.34
CA LYS A 224 -10.45 6.13 -0.46
C LYS A 224 -9.56 7.26 0.06
N THR A 225 -8.25 7.03 0.16
CA THR A 225 -7.26 8.08 0.47
C THR A 225 -7.23 9.18 -0.60
N LEU A 226 -7.76 8.90 -1.80
CA LEU A 226 -7.70 9.78 -2.98
C LEU A 226 -8.96 10.62 -3.21
N ARG A 227 -9.95 10.55 -2.31
CA ARG A 227 -11.18 11.34 -2.39
C ARG A 227 -11.17 12.51 -1.43
#